data_AF-A0A920N5B6-F1
#
_entry.id   AF-A0A920N5B6-F1
#
_cell.length_a   1.000
_cell.length_b   1.000
_cell.length_c   1.000
_cell.angle_alpha   90.00
_cell.angle_beta   90.00
_cell.angle_gamma   90.00
#
_symmetry.space_group_name_H-M   'P 1'
#
loop_
_entity.id
_entity.type
_entity.pdbx_description
1 polymer ?
#
loop_
_entity_poly.entity_id
_entity_poly.type
_entity_poly.pdbx_seq_one_letter_code
_entity_poly.pdbx_strand_id
1 'polypeptide(L)'
;MSGGDVTGSTWPATPDSNGFEFDFERPNAWHYRDWVIDSLNDDLGYDQFLMQQIAGDELAPRDFGSRVATGFCRHGPTVGNQSLEKNRWDELDDVISTTSEVFLGLTIGCARCHDHKYDPITQKDYYSLLAVFRTIRKGR
;
A
#
# COMPACT_ATOMS: atom_id res chain seq x y z
N MET A 1 -16.30 -38.67 -13.52
CA MET A 1 -15.63 -39.08 -12.27
C MET A 1 -14.22 -39.45 -12.68
N SER A 2 -13.15 -38.75 -12.30
CA SER A 2 -12.77 -38.16 -11.01
C SER A 2 -12.05 -36.82 -11.22
N GLY A 3 -12.32 -35.87 -10.32
CA GLY A 3 -11.66 -34.57 -10.29
C GLY A 3 -10.18 -34.67 -9.90
N GLY A 4 -9.35 -33.84 -10.52
CA GLY A 4 -7.99 -33.55 -10.09
C GLY A 4 -7.98 -32.21 -9.36
N ASP A 5 -7.45 -32.22 -8.14
CA ASP A 5 -7.21 -31.05 -7.30
C ASP A 5 -6.25 -30.06 -8.00
N VAL A 6 -6.66 -28.80 -8.05
CA VAL A 6 -5.91 -27.66 -8.62
C VAL A 6 -5.15 -26.87 -7.55
N THR A 7 -4.87 -27.44 -6.38
CA THR A 7 -4.26 -26.74 -5.23
C THR A 7 -2.73 -26.76 -5.19
N GLY A 8 -2.06 -26.91 -6.35
CA GLY A 8 -0.61 -27.21 -6.40
C GLY A 8 0.23 -26.39 -7.38
N SER A 9 -0.09 -25.12 -7.66
CA SER A 9 0.75 -24.27 -8.51
C SER A 9 1.68 -23.39 -7.67
N THR A 10 2.94 -23.83 -7.57
CA THR A 10 4.09 -22.99 -7.23
C THR A 10 4.21 -21.87 -8.27
N TRP A 11 3.64 -20.71 -7.97
CA TRP A 11 4.05 -19.47 -8.63
C TRP A 11 5.33 -18.96 -7.95
N PRO A 12 6.34 -18.47 -8.69
CA PRO A 12 7.50 -17.85 -8.09
C PRO A 12 7.04 -16.52 -7.47
N ALA A 13 7.15 -16.38 -6.13
CA ALA A 13 6.90 -15.17 -5.34
C ALA A 13 5.96 -14.14 -6.02
N THR A 14 4.65 -14.40 -5.92
CA THR A 14 3.61 -13.53 -6.49
C THR A 14 3.40 -12.29 -5.64
N PRO A 15 2.64 -11.28 -6.13
CA PRO A 15 2.07 -10.23 -5.29
C PRO A 15 1.24 -10.74 -4.09
N ASP A 16 1.01 -12.05 -3.99
CA ASP A 16 0.19 -12.70 -2.97
C ASP A 16 1.01 -13.18 -1.76
N SER A 17 2.27 -12.77 -1.61
CA SER A 17 3.10 -13.08 -0.45
C SER A 17 3.77 -11.84 0.16
N ASN A 18 4.40 -11.99 1.31
CA ASN A 18 5.08 -10.90 2.01
C ASN A 18 6.35 -10.42 1.32
N GLY A 19 7.01 -11.26 0.51
CA GLY A 19 8.18 -10.90 -0.30
C GLY A 19 9.40 -10.38 0.47
N PHE A 20 9.44 -10.53 1.81
CA PHE A 20 10.48 -9.98 2.69
C PHE A 20 11.14 -11.09 3.54
N GLU A 21 11.73 -10.74 4.70
CA GLU A 21 12.43 -11.65 5.63
C GLU A 21 11.63 -12.93 5.96
N PHE A 22 10.30 -12.80 6.06
CA PHE A 22 9.39 -13.93 6.12
C PHE A 22 8.38 -13.86 4.96
N ASP A 23 8.55 -14.74 3.98
CA ASP A 23 7.68 -14.84 2.80
C ASP A 23 6.40 -15.64 3.08
N PHE A 24 5.59 -15.13 4.01
CA PHE A 24 4.27 -15.71 4.28
C PHE A 24 3.28 -15.35 3.18
N GLU A 25 2.38 -16.28 2.87
CA GLU A 25 1.23 -16.03 2.00
C GLU A 25 0.33 -14.92 2.57
N ARG A 26 -0.25 -14.12 1.68
CA ARG A 26 -1.28 -13.12 1.94
C ARG A 26 -2.57 -13.58 1.25
N PRO A 27 -3.45 -14.30 1.96
CA PRO A 27 -4.60 -14.98 1.35
C PRO A 27 -5.55 -14.09 0.55
N ASN A 28 -5.56 -12.78 0.83
CA ASN A 28 -6.48 -11.81 0.24
C ASN A 28 -5.79 -10.74 -0.62
N ALA A 29 -4.47 -10.79 -0.82
CA ALA A 29 -3.74 -9.76 -1.58
C ALA A 29 -4.09 -9.78 -3.08
N TRP A 30 -4.49 -10.94 -3.61
CA TRP A 30 -4.91 -11.10 -4.99
C TRP A 30 -6.07 -10.17 -5.38
N HIS A 31 -6.96 -9.81 -4.44
CA HIS A 31 -8.04 -8.87 -4.71
C HIS A 31 -7.52 -7.53 -5.21
N TYR A 32 -6.44 -7.02 -4.61
CA TYR A 32 -5.84 -5.76 -5.03
C TYR A 32 -5.18 -5.87 -6.40
N ARG A 33 -4.44 -6.96 -6.64
CA ARG A 33 -3.84 -7.24 -7.95
C ARG A 33 -4.90 -7.26 -9.04
N ASP A 34 -5.96 -8.04 -8.84
CA ASP A 34 -7.03 -8.20 -9.82
C ASP A 34 -7.77 -6.88 -10.03
N TRP A 35 -8.03 -6.10 -8.96
CA TRP A 35 -8.59 -4.75 -9.08
C TRP A 35 -7.73 -3.80 -9.93
N VAL A 36 -6.40 -3.85 -9.80
CA VAL A 36 -5.50 -3.04 -10.65
C VAL A 36 -5.58 -3.49 -12.10
N ILE A 37 -5.55 -4.80 -12.36
CA ILE A 37 -5.64 -5.36 -13.71
C ILE A 37 -6.97 -4.95 -14.35
N ASP A 38 -8.08 -5.13 -13.65
CA ASP A 38 -9.41 -4.80 -14.14
C ASP A 38 -9.55 -3.29 -14.38
N SER A 39 -9.06 -2.44 -13.46
CA SER A 39 -9.08 -0.98 -13.63
C SER A 39 -8.35 -0.52 -14.88
N LEU A 40 -7.21 -1.15 -15.21
CA LEU A 40 -6.46 -0.84 -16.42
C LEU A 40 -7.16 -1.37 -17.68
N ASN A 41 -7.73 -2.58 -17.62
CA ASN A 41 -8.46 -3.18 -18.74
C ASN A 41 -9.76 -2.44 -19.06
N ASP A 42 -10.40 -1.85 -18.05
CA ASP A 42 -11.63 -1.08 -18.17
C ASP A 42 -11.37 0.40 -18.55
N ASP A 43 -10.13 0.77 -18.84
CA ASP A 43 -9.70 2.15 -19.15
C ASP A 43 -10.16 3.16 -18.07
N LEU A 44 -10.05 2.79 -16.79
CA LEU A 44 -10.38 3.69 -15.68
C LEU A 44 -9.53 4.97 -15.79
N GLY A 45 -10.19 6.13 -15.75
CA GLY A 45 -9.52 7.42 -15.80
C GLY A 45 -8.42 7.52 -14.74
N TYR A 46 -7.24 8.00 -15.12
CA TYR A 46 -6.07 8.04 -14.23
C TYR A 46 -6.35 8.81 -12.93
N ASP A 47 -7.09 9.92 -13.02
CA ASP A 47 -7.55 10.69 -11.86
C ASP A 47 -8.40 9.85 -10.89
N GLN A 48 -9.32 9.05 -11.42
CA GLN A 48 -10.16 8.16 -10.62
C GLN A 48 -9.34 7.01 -10.05
N PHE A 49 -8.44 6.43 -10.83
CA PHE A 49 -7.52 5.39 -10.38
C PHE A 49 -6.71 5.88 -9.17
N LEU A 50 -6.10 7.07 -9.26
CA LEU A 50 -5.35 7.67 -8.17
C LEU A 50 -6.20 7.92 -6.92
N MET A 51 -7.39 8.50 -7.09
CA MET A 51 -8.30 8.79 -5.99
C MET A 51 -8.74 7.52 -5.27
N GLN A 52 -9.05 6.45 -6.02
CA GLN A 52 -9.42 5.14 -5.48
C GLN A 52 -8.27 4.50 -4.68
N GLN A 53 -7.03 4.58 -5.19
CA GLN A 53 -5.84 4.04 -4.52
C GLN A 53 -5.58 4.68 -3.15
N ILE A 54 -5.78 5.99 -3.03
CA ILE A 54 -5.49 6.77 -1.81
C ILE A 54 -6.67 6.77 -0.83
N ALA A 55 -7.90 6.84 -1.34
CA ALA A 55 -9.09 7.17 -0.54
C ALA A 55 -10.34 6.35 -0.91
N GLY A 56 -10.22 5.21 -1.60
CA GLY A 56 -11.38 4.44 -2.06
C GLY A 56 -12.34 4.01 -0.94
N ASP A 57 -11.81 3.69 0.25
CA ASP A 57 -12.60 3.39 1.45
C ASP A 57 -13.33 4.60 2.05
N GLU A 58 -12.89 5.83 1.75
CA GLU A 58 -13.59 7.07 2.13
C GLU A 58 -14.57 7.53 1.03
N LEU A 59 -14.21 7.34 -0.25
CA LEU A 59 -15.04 7.73 -1.41
C LEU A 59 -16.31 6.88 -1.52
N ALA A 60 -16.18 5.57 -1.32
CA ALA A 60 -17.30 4.64 -1.36
C ALA A 60 -17.15 3.54 -0.29
N PRO A 61 -17.41 3.85 0.99
CA PRO A 61 -17.15 2.94 2.12
C PRO A 61 -17.93 1.62 2.09
N ARG A 62 -18.98 1.53 1.26
CA ARG A 62 -19.81 0.32 1.11
C ARG A 62 -19.49 -0.47 -0.15
N ASP A 63 -18.70 0.10 -1.05
CA ASP A 63 -18.28 -0.57 -2.27
C ASP A 63 -17.04 -1.42 -1.99
N PHE A 64 -17.10 -2.69 -2.38
CA PHE A 64 -15.99 -3.61 -2.12
C PHE A 64 -14.78 -3.27 -2.98
N GLY A 65 -14.98 -2.95 -4.27
CA GLY A 65 -13.89 -2.60 -5.19
C GLY A 65 -13.11 -1.37 -4.72
N SER A 66 -13.82 -0.32 -4.32
CA SER A 66 -13.23 0.91 -3.80
C SER A 66 -12.43 0.67 -2.51
N ARG A 67 -12.91 -0.21 -1.62
CA ARG A 67 -12.14 -0.60 -0.41
C ARG A 67 -10.91 -1.45 -0.73
N VAL A 68 -11.00 -2.29 -1.77
CA VAL A 68 -9.87 -3.07 -2.27
C VAL A 68 -8.81 -2.14 -2.86
N ALA A 69 -9.20 -1.07 -3.55
CA ALA A 69 -8.29 -0.06 -4.11
C ALA A 69 -7.40 0.60 -3.04
N THR A 70 -7.95 0.94 -1.86
CA THR A 70 -7.14 1.44 -0.72
C THR A 70 -6.08 0.44 -0.23
N GLY A 71 -6.09 -0.80 -0.75
CA GLY A 71 -5.03 -1.77 -0.59
C GLY A 71 -3.63 -1.18 -0.85
N PHE A 72 -3.46 -0.25 -1.78
CA PHE A 72 -2.15 0.39 -2.07
C PHE A 72 -1.41 0.83 -0.80
N CYS A 73 -2.10 1.52 0.12
CA CYS A 73 -1.52 2.00 1.37
C CYS A 73 -1.36 0.92 2.46
N ARG A 74 -1.66 -0.35 2.18
CA ARG A 74 -1.65 -1.44 3.16
C ARG A 74 -0.74 -2.61 2.78
N HIS A 75 -0.15 -2.60 1.57
CA HIS A 75 0.62 -3.72 1.05
C HIS A 75 2.11 -3.76 1.43
N GLY A 76 2.62 -2.90 2.32
CA GLY A 76 4.05 -2.89 2.72
C GLY A 76 4.54 -4.19 3.40
N PRO A 77 5.85 -4.39 3.61
CA PRO A 77 6.44 -5.59 4.23
C PRO A 77 6.07 -5.73 5.72
N THR A 78 6.12 -6.95 6.28
CA THR A 78 5.97 -7.20 7.73
C THR A 78 7.31 -7.63 8.30
N VAL A 79 7.79 -6.93 9.33
CA VAL A 79 9.06 -7.26 10.00
C VAL A 79 8.78 -7.98 11.32
N GLY A 80 9.24 -9.22 11.45
CA GLY A 80 8.93 -10.09 12.61
C GLY A 80 9.85 -9.93 13.81
N ASN A 81 10.99 -9.24 13.66
CA ASN A 81 12.03 -9.12 14.68
C ASN A 81 12.09 -7.74 15.37
N GLN A 82 11.05 -6.91 15.20
CA GLN A 82 10.97 -5.55 15.74
C GLN A 82 9.77 -5.34 16.68
N SER A 83 9.80 -4.26 17.47
CA SER A 83 8.66 -3.88 18.31
C SER A 83 7.47 -3.44 17.43
N LEU A 84 6.25 -3.70 17.91
CA LEU A 84 5.03 -3.29 17.21
C LEU A 84 4.97 -1.77 16.98
N GLU A 85 5.51 -1.00 17.93
CA GLU A 85 5.59 0.46 17.81
C GLU A 85 6.54 0.88 16.68
N LYS A 86 7.74 0.27 16.59
CA LYS A 86 8.68 0.60 15.52
C LYS A 86 8.10 0.22 14.15
N ASN A 87 7.55 -0.98 14.03
CA ASN A 87 6.86 -1.43 12.81
C ASN A 87 5.79 -0.44 12.38
N ARG A 88 5.01 0.07 13.34
CA ARG A 88 3.95 1.03 13.03
C ARG A 88 4.47 2.33 12.42
N TRP A 89 5.58 2.86 12.93
CA TRP A 89 6.17 4.09 12.39
C TRP A 89 6.84 3.87 11.05
N ASP A 90 7.46 2.72 10.83
CA ASP A 90 8.08 2.38 9.55
C ASP A 90 7.01 2.08 8.48
N GLU A 91 5.89 1.44 8.82
CA GLU A 91 4.74 1.27 7.92
C GLU A 91 4.18 2.61 7.45
N LEU A 92 4.03 3.59 8.36
CA LEU A 92 3.55 4.91 8.00
C LEU A 92 4.55 5.65 7.11
N ASP A 93 5.85 5.55 7.41
CA ASP A 93 6.92 6.13 6.59
C ASP A 93 6.95 5.54 5.17
N ASP A 94 6.75 4.22 5.05
CA ASP A 94 6.68 3.51 3.78
C ASP A 94 5.50 3.99 2.93
N VAL A 95 4.31 4.11 3.54
CA VAL A 95 3.11 4.63 2.85
C VAL A 95 3.33 6.06 2.36
N ILE A 96 3.86 6.93 3.21
CA ILE A 96 4.08 8.35 2.89
C ILE A 96 5.13 8.51 1.79
N SER A 97 6.25 7.78 1.90
CA SER A 97 7.33 7.82 0.92
C SER A 97 6.85 7.29 -0.43
N THR A 98 6.22 6.12 -0.45
CA THR A 98 5.69 5.51 -1.67
C THR A 98 4.64 6.40 -2.34
N THR A 99 3.69 6.94 -1.57
CA THR A 99 2.65 7.84 -2.10
C THR A 99 3.27 9.10 -2.71
N SER A 100 4.26 9.70 -2.03
CA SER A 100 4.92 10.93 -2.49
C SER A 100 5.76 10.69 -3.74
N GLU A 101 6.49 9.59 -3.80
CA GLU A 101 7.31 9.23 -4.96
C GLU A 101 6.44 8.87 -6.17
N VAL A 102 5.41 8.03 -5.99
CA VAL A 102 4.59 7.52 -7.09
C VAL A 102 3.65 8.60 -7.65
N PHE A 103 3.02 9.41 -6.79
CA PHE A 103 1.97 10.33 -7.24
C PHE A 103 2.39 11.79 -7.30
N LEU A 104 3.37 12.21 -6.49
CA LEU A 104 3.85 13.60 -6.48
C LEU A 104 5.21 13.74 -7.18
N GLY A 105 5.94 12.64 -7.40
CA GLY A 105 7.31 12.68 -7.90
C GLY A 105 8.29 13.32 -6.90
N LEU A 106 8.00 13.27 -5.61
CA LEU A 106 8.75 13.93 -4.55
C LEU A 106 9.36 12.93 -3.57
N THR A 107 10.67 13.06 -3.32
CA THR A 107 11.40 12.29 -2.30
C THR A 107 11.40 13.05 -0.98
N ILE A 108 10.41 12.80 -0.12
CA ILE A 108 10.24 13.57 1.12
C ILE A 108 10.92 12.96 2.35
N GLY A 109 11.58 11.80 2.20
CA GLY A 109 12.13 11.03 3.33
C GLY A 109 13.15 11.78 4.19
N CYS A 110 13.96 12.69 3.63
CA CYS A 110 14.89 13.49 4.46
C CYS A 110 14.16 14.41 5.45
N ALA A 111 12.96 14.87 5.08
CA ALA A 111 12.13 15.75 5.92
C ALA A 111 11.70 15.09 7.25
N ARG A 112 11.83 13.75 7.37
CA ARG A 112 11.54 13.00 8.60
C ARG A 112 12.35 13.53 9.80
N CYS A 113 13.63 13.82 9.60
CA CYS A 113 14.54 14.15 10.71
C CYS A 113 14.93 15.63 10.77
N HIS A 114 14.86 16.35 9.66
CA HIS A 114 15.19 17.77 9.54
C HIS A 114 14.53 18.33 8.28
N ASP A 115 14.41 19.64 8.11
CA ASP A 115 13.88 20.22 6.86
C ASP A 115 14.66 19.72 5.64
N HIS A 116 13.95 19.47 4.54
CA HIS A 116 14.55 18.91 3.32
C HIS A 116 15.69 19.80 2.83
N LYS A 117 16.80 19.18 2.39
CA LYS A 117 18.06 19.88 2.14
C LYS A 117 17.96 20.92 1.01
N TYR A 118 17.19 20.61 -0.03
CA TYR A 118 17.14 21.40 -1.27
C TYR A 118 15.74 21.92 -1.60
N ASP A 119 14.71 21.19 -1.17
CA ASP A 119 13.32 21.50 -1.51
C ASP A 119 12.66 22.20 -0.33
N PRO A 120 11.68 23.09 -0.55
CA PRO A 120 10.99 23.82 0.50
C PRO A 120 9.96 22.94 1.23
N ILE A 121 10.41 21.78 1.72
CA ILE A 121 9.61 20.80 2.46
C ILE A 121 10.13 20.78 3.88
N THR A 122 9.33 21.29 4.81
CA THR A 122 9.70 21.32 6.21
C THR A 122 9.45 19.97 6.88
N GLN A 123 10.10 19.73 8.01
CA GLN A 123 9.80 18.60 8.87
C GLN A 123 8.31 18.62 9.30
N LYS A 124 7.74 19.82 9.47
CA LYS A 124 6.32 19.98 9.78
C LYS A 124 5.43 19.47 8.64
N ASP A 125 5.80 19.69 7.39
CA ASP A 125 5.03 19.21 6.23
C ASP A 125 5.02 17.68 6.19
N TYR A 126 6.19 17.05 6.42
CA TYR A 126 6.30 15.60 6.53
C TYR A 126 5.37 15.03 7.61
N TYR A 127 5.40 15.58 8.82
CA TYR A 127 4.53 15.08 9.91
C TYR A 127 3.06 15.44 9.72
N SER A 128 2.75 16.50 8.97
CA SER A 128 1.38 16.85 8.60
C SER A 128 0.81 15.82 7.60
N LEU A 129 1.62 15.39 6.63
CA LEU A 129 1.25 14.30 5.72
C LEU A 129 1.15 12.97 6.46
N LEU A 130 2.05 12.68 7.40
CA LEU A 130 1.96 11.51 8.26
C LEU A 130 0.64 11.46 9.03
N ALA A 131 0.16 12.61 9.50
CA ALA A 131 -1.10 12.69 10.23
C ALA A 131 -2.31 12.27 9.36
N VAL A 132 -2.28 12.53 8.05
CA VAL A 132 -3.32 12.11 7.10
C VAL A 132 -3.41 10.59 7.03
N PHE A 133 -2.26 9.91 6.92
CA PHE A 133 -2.20 8.45 6.80
C PHE A 133 -2.23 7.69 8.14
N ARG A 134 -2.23 8.40 9.26
CA ARG A 134 -2.12 7.80 10.60
C ARG A 134 -3.24 6.80 10.93
N THR A 135 -4.40 6.91 10.29
CA THR A 135 -5.54 6.00 10.48
C THR A 135 -5.38 4.66 9.75
N ILE A 136 -4.54 4.60 8.72
CA ILE A 136 -4.33 3.41 7.90
C ILE A 136 -3.74 2.30 8.74
N ARG A 137 -4.38 1.13 8.80
CA ARG A 137 -3.83 -0.05 9.47
C ARG A 137 -3.66 -1.16 8.47
N LYS A 138 -2.55 -1.88 8.59
CA LYS A 138 -2.35 -3.12 7.85
C LYS A 138 -3.45 -4.10 8.20
N GLY A 139 -4.07 -4.70 7.18
CA GLY A 139 -5.03 -5.78 7.37
C GLY A 139 -4.33 -6.95 8.07
N ARG A 140 -4.99 -7.53 9.08
CA ARG A 140 -4.53 -8.78 9.70
C ARG A 140 -4.87 -9.96 8.82
#